data_AF-A0A7W5HKQ9-F1
#
_entry.id   AF-A0A7W5HKQ9-F1
#
_cell.length_a   1.000
_cell.length_b   1.000
_cell.length_c   1.000
_cell.angle_alpha   90.00
_cell.angle_beta   90.00
_cell.angle_gamma   90.00
#
_symmetry.space_group_name_H-M   'P 1'
#
loop_
_entity.id
_entity.type
_entity.pdbx_description
1 polymer ?
#
loop_
_entity_poly.entity_id
_entity_poly.type
_entity_poly.pdbx_seq_one_letter_code
_entity_poly.pdbx_strand_id
1 'polypeptide(L)' 'MTTRSRLVLAVAAWSLAATAVVLPLVWLINTRDWGVALMLVVPVAVYGLLRLGRALEDWARSRPPPGEG' A
#
# COMPACT_ATOMS: atom_id res chain seq x y z
N MET A 1 4.30 0.08 -21.70
CA MET A 1 3.13 0.46 -20.86
C MET A 1 2.98 1.97 -20.86
N THR A 2 1.77 2.50 -21.03
CA THR A 2 1.54 3.96 -20.90
C THR A 2 1.54 4.38 -19.43
N THR A 3 1.81 5.64 -19.14
CA THR A 3 1.72 6.21 -17.77
C THR A 3 0.35 5.97 -17.15
N ARG A 4 -0.73 6.03 -17.95
CA ARG A 4 -2.10 5.76 -17.50
C ARG A 4 -2.26 4.31 -17.02
N SER A 5 -1.79 3.33 -17.78
CA SER A 5 -1.85 1.91 -17.39
C SER A 5 -1.04 1.63 -16.12
N ARG A 6 0.12 2.27 -15.95
CA ARG A 6 0.94 2.16 -14.73
C ARG A 6 0.25 2.74 -13.51
N LEU A 7 -0.40 3.90 -13.66
CA LEU A 7 -1.19 4.50 -12.57
C LEU A 7 -2.36 3.61 -12.16
N VAL A 8 -3.08 3.04 -13.13
CA VAL A 8 -4.18 2.10 -12.83
C VAL A 8 -3.67 0.88 -12.07
N LEU A 9 -2.54 0.30 -12.48
CA LEU A 9 -1.92 -0.82 -11.77
C LEU A 9 -1.43 -0.45 -10.37
N ALA A 10 -0.84 0.74 -10.20
CA ALA A 10 -0.41 1.24 -8.91
C ALA A 10 -1.60 1.37 -7.94
N VAL A 11 -2.71 1.94 -8.40
CA VAL A 11 -3.93 2.09 -7.60
C VAL A 11 -4.55 0.73 -7.28
N ALA A 12 -4.63 -0.18 -8.25
CA ALA A 12 -5.18 -1.52 -8.04
C ALA A 12 -4.33 -2.32 -7.04
N ALA A 13 -3.00 -2.32 -7.21
CA ALA A 13 -2.08 -3.00 -6.31
C ALA A 13 -2.14 -2.42 -4.88
N TRP A 14 -2.18 -1.09 -4.76
CA TRP A 14 -2.29 -0.44 -3.46
C TRP A 14 -3.62 -0.77 -2.77
N SER A 15 -4.74 -0.72 -3.51
CA SER A 15 -6.07 -1.03 -2.98
C SER A 15 -6.16 -2.47 -2.49
N LEU A 16 -5.56 -3.40 -3.25
CA LEU A 16 -5.55 -4.81 -2.90
C LEU A 16 -4.70 -5.07 -1.65
N ALA A 17 -3.53 -4.42 -1.54
CA ALA A 17 -2.69 -4.48 -0.35
C ALA A 17 -3.38 -3.86 0.88
N ALA A 18 -4.01 -2.69 0.73
CA ALA A 18 -4.77 -2.06 1.80
C ALA A 18 -5.89 -2.97 2.31
N THR A 19 -6.66 -3.56 1.40
CA THR A 19 -7.74 -4.50 1.74
C THR A 19 -7.20 -5.73 2.46
N ALA A 20 -6.12 -6.33 1.94
CA ALA A 20 -5.49 -7.51 2.52
C ALA A 20 -4.89 -7.27 3.91
N VAL A 21 -4.52 -6.02 4.24
CA VAL A 21 -4.01 -5.64 5.57
C VAL A 21 -5.13 -5.23 6.52
N VAL A 22 -6.08 -4.42 6.06
CA VAL A 22 -7.11 -3.82 6.92
C VAL A 22 -8.15 -4.86 7.34
N LEU A 23 -8.61 -5.75 6.44
CA LEU A 23 -9.58 -6.79 6.81
C LEU A 23 -9.13 -7.66 7.99
N PRO A 24 -7.95 -8.31 7.95
CA PRO A 24 -7.51 -9.14 9.05
C PRO A 24 -7.26 -8.31 10.31
N LEU A 25 -6.82 -7.06 10.19
CA LEU A 25 -6.63 -6.18 11.33
C LEU A 25 -7.96 -5.88 12.03
N VAL A 26 -9.00 -5.52 11.28
CA VAL A 26 -10.35 -5.29 11.79
C VAL A 26 -10.92 -6.55 12.43
N TRP A 27 -10.76 -7.70 11.76
CA TRP A 27 -11.19 -8.98 12.31
C TRP A 27 -10.49 -9.29 13.64
N LEU A 28 -9.18 -9.07 13.71
CA LEU A 28 -8.36 -9.34 14.90
C LEU A 28 -8.73 -8.41 16.05
N ILE A 29 -8.94 -7.11 15.78
CA ILE A 29 -9.45 -6.14 16.77
C ILE A 29 -10.82 -6.58 17.31
N ASN A 30 -11.68 -7.11 16.43
CA ASN A 30 -13.03 -7.52 16.81
C ASN A 30 -13.08 -8.85 17.58
N THR A 31 -12.08 -9.72 17.45
CA THR A 31 -12.08 -11.06 18.10
C THR A 31 -11.09 -11.20 19.25
N ARG A 32 -10.12 -10.31 19.42
CA ARG A 32 -9.10 -10.41 20.47
C ARG A 32 -9.06 -9.15 21.31
N ASP A 33 -9.12 -9.31 22.63
CA ASP A 33 -8.98 -8.22 23.61
C ASP A 33 -7.53 -7.70 23.76
N TRP A 34 -6.63 -8.02 22.82
CA TRP A 34 -5.21 -7.65 22.87
C TRP A 34 -4.97 -6.20 22.42
N GLY A 35 -5.85 -5.28 22.83
CA GLY A 35 -5.85 -3.87 22.40
C GLY A 35 -4.49 -3.19 22.50
N VAL A 36 -3.70 -3.50 23.54
CA VAL A 36 -2.34 -2.95 23.74
C VAL A 36 -1.35 -3.44 22.67
N ALA A 37 -1.37 -4.72 22.31
CA ALA A 37 -0.51 -5.22 21.23
C ALA A 37 -0.95 -4.62 19.88
N LEU A 38 -2.26 -4.50 19.66
CA LEU A 38 -2.83 -3.89 18.47
C LEU A 38 -2.48 -2.40 18.33
N MET A 39 -2.34 -1.66 19.44
CA MET A 39 -1.86 -0.28 19.43
C MET A 39 -0.46 -0.12 18.84
N LEU A 40 0.39 -1.15 18.89
CA LEU A 40 1.71 -1.15 18.24
C LEU A 40 1.65 -1.65 16.79
N VAL A 41 0.76 -2.62 16.51
CA VAL A 41 0.61 -3.19 15.16
C VAL A 41 -0.03 -2.19 14.19
N VAL A 42 -1.04 -1.43 14.63
CA VAL A 42 -1.77 -0.48 13.77
C VAL A 42 -0.83 0.59 13.16
N PRO A 43 0.02 1.29 13.93
CA PRO A 43 0.97 2.26 13.38
C PRO A 43 1.92 1.65 12.34
N VAL A 44 2.41 0.43 12.60
CA VAL A 44 3.32 -0.27 11.68
C VAL A 44 2.60 -0.62 10.38
N ALA A 45 1.37 -1.13 10.47
CA ALA A 45 0.54 -1.45 9.32
C ALA A 45 0.24 -0.21 8.47
N VAL A 46 -0.17 0.89 9.12
CA VAL A 46 -0.43 2.17 8.45
C VAL A 46 0.83 2.72 7.78
N TYR A 47 1.96 2.71 8.49
CA TYR A 47 3.25 3.14 7.94
C TYR A 47 3.64 2.31 6.70
N GLY A 48 3.46 0.99 6.76
CA GLY A 48 3.70 0.08 5.63
C GLY A 48 2.86 0.44 4.41
N LEU A 49 1.55 0.71 4.59
CA LEU A 49 0.65 1.11 3.51
C LEU A 49 1.01 2.47 2.90
N LEU A 50 1.40 3.44 3.74
CA LEU A 50 1.88 4.75 3.29
C LEU A 50 3.18 4.61 2.49
N ARG A 51 4.13 3.81 2.98
CA ARG A 51 5.40 3.55 2.30
C ARG A 51 5.20 2.86 0.96
N LEU A 52 4.29 1.89 0.89
CA LEU A 52 3.93 1.19 -0.34
C LEU A 52 3.28 2.14 -1.35
N GLY A 53 2.36 2.99 -0.90
CA GLY A 53 1.73 4.01 -1.76
C GLY A 53 2.76 4.95 -2.38
N ARG A 54 3.71 5.45 -1.58
CA ARG A 54 4.83 6.27 -2.07
C ARG A 54 5.67 5.54 -3.11
N ALA A 55 6.04 4.28 -2.84
CA ALA A 55 6.83 3.47 -3.77
C ALA A 55 6.09 3.21 -5.09
N LEU A 56 4.78 2.97 -5.04
CA LEU A 56 3.94 2.77 -6.22
C LEU A 56 3.75 4.08 -7.01
N GLU A 57 3.65 5.22 -6.34
CA GLU A 57 3.62 6.54 -6.99
C GLU A 57 4.94 6.83 -7.71
N ASP A 58 6.07 6.65 -7.03
CA ASP A 58 7.41 6.82 -7.60
C ASP A 58 7.60 5.90 -8.81
N TRP A 59 7.22 4.63 -8.66
CA TRP A 59 7.26 3.67 -9.75
C TRP A 59 6.35 4.08 -10.90
N ALA A 60 5.12 4.53 -10.67
CA ALA A 60 4.20 4.90 -11.73
C ALA A 60 4.64 6.17 -12.48
N ARG A 61 5.32 7.09 -11.79
CA ARG A 61 5.78 8.37 -12.34
C ARG A 61 7.20 8.33 -12.92
N SER A 62 7.98 7.28 -12.68
CA SER A 62 9.31 7.09 -13.26
C SER A 62 9.22 7.16 -14.79
N ARG A 63 9.73 8.23 -15.40
CA ARG A 63 9.86 8.37 -16.87
C ARG A 63 11.01 7.47 -17.36
N PRO A 64 10.94 6.91 -18.58
CA PRO A 64 12.13 6.36 -19.22
C PRO A 64 13.21 7.46 -19.31
N PRO A 65 14.50 7.15 -19.13
CA PRO A 65 15.57 8.13 -19.32
C PRO A 65 15.50 8.71 -20.74
N PRO A 66 15.66 10.03 -20.94
CA PRO A 66 15.76 10.60 -22.27
C PRO A 66 17.15 10.25 -22.85
N GLY A 67 17.24 9.18 -23.64
CA GLY A 67 18.54 8.78 -24.20
C GLY A 67 18.64 7.40 -24.86
N GLU A 68 17.65 6.99 -25.65
CA GLU A 68 17.88 6.07 -26.79
C GLU A 68 17.21 6.74 -28.00
N GLY A 69 17.97 7.63 -28.64
CA GLY A 69 17.67 8.22 -29.93
C GLY A 69 18.45 7.50 -31.03
#